data_AF-A0A536M047-F1
#
_entry.id   AF-A0A536M047-F1
#
_cell.length_a   1.000
_cell.length_b   1.000
_cell.length_c   1.000
_cell.angle_alpha   90.00
_cell.angle_beta   90.00
_cell.angle_gamma   90.00
#
_symmetry.space_group_name_H-M   'P 1'
#
loop_
_entity.id
_entity.type
_entity.pdbx_description
1 polymer ?
#
loop_
_entity_poly.entity_id
_entity_poly.type
_entity_poly.pdbx_seq_one_letter_code
_entity_poly.pdbx_strand_id
1 'polypeptide(L)'
;MEQGTRRDRAAASPPARPEGFGMFVLRLWMWAVPVLMFAAAVVFGAIAVSDSDWGLVAVMAVMGLTAIALFVFHWWVLYRFGGRER
;
A
#
# COMPACT_ATOMS: atom_id res chain seq x y z
N MET A 1 29.17 35.81 -31.76
CA MET A 1 29.43 35.11 -30.48
C MET A 1 28.09 34.76 -29.88
N GLU A 2 27.51 33.64 -30.31
CA GLU A 2 26.20 33.15 -29.87
C GLU A 2 26.42 31.95 -28.95
N GLN A 3 26.50 32.22 -27.65
CA GLN A 3 26.64 31.18 -26.62
C GLN A 3 25.66 31.42 -25.47
N GLY A 4 24.50 32.01 -25.78
CA GLY A 4 23.42 32.35 -24.86
C GLY A 4 22.37 31.25 -24.65
N THR A 5 22.75 29.97 -24.75
CA THR A 5 21.77 28.86 -24.71
C THR A 5 22.32 27.56 -24.08
N ARG A 6 22.99 27.60 -22.91
CA ARG A 6 23.26 26.31 -22.22
C ARG A 6 23.50 26.26 -20.71
N ARG A 7 23.72 27.36 -19.97
CA ARG A 7 24.27 27.24 -18.60
C ARG A 7 23.33 27.45 -17.41
N ASP A 8 22.18 28.09 -17.55
CA ASP A 8 21.22 28.15 -16.43
C ASP A 8 20.21 26.99 -16.42
N ARG A 9 20.68 25.82 -16.84
CA ARG A 9 20.07 24.51 -16.59
C ARG A 9 20.50 23.93 -15.23
N ALA A 10 21.15 24.74 -14.37
CA ALA A 10 21.68 24.29 -13.10
C ALA A 10 20.63 24.37 -11.99
N ALA A 11 20.08 23.19 -11.67
CA ALA A 11 19.64 22.82 -10.33
C ALA A 11 18.31 23.36 -9.78
N ALA A 12 17.25 23.37 -10.60
CA ALA A 12 15.90 23.11 -10.06
C ALA A 12 15.74 21.61 -9.78
N SER A 13 16.57 21.06 -8.88
CA SER A 13 16.33 19.78 -8.25
C SER A 13 15.49 20.00 -6.99
N PRO A 14 14.53 19.11 -6.72
CA PRO A 14 13.33 19.41 -5.95
C PRO A 14 13.62 19.73 -4.48
N PRO A 15 12.77 20.54 -3.80
CA PRO A 15 12.79 20.54 -2.35
C PRO A 15 12.40 19.14 -1.86
N ALA A 16 13.41 18.36 -1.51
CA ALA A 16 13.27 17.16 -0.73
C ALA A 16 12.78 17.54 0.68
N ARG A 17 11.83 16.74 1.20
CA ARG A 17 11.35 16.60 2.60
C ARG A 17 10.08 17.38 2.98
N PRO A 18 9.11 16.69 3.64
CA PRO A 18 9.34 15.95 4.88
C PRO A 18 9.13 14.43 4.77
N GLU A 19 10.22 13.68 4.92
CA GLU A 19 10.25 12.21 4.97
C GLU A 19 9.72 11.61 6.29
N GLY A 20 9.23 12.40 7.25
CA GLY A 20 8.89 11.89 8.59
C GLY A 20 7.47 11.35 8.74
N PHE A 21 6.49 12.25 8.67
CA PHE A 21 5.13 11.96 9.16
C PHE A 21 4.17 11.50 8.05
N GLY A 22 4.16 12.17 6.90
CA GLY A 22 3.28 11.80 5.78
C GLY A 22 3.58 10.41 5.23
N MET A 23 4.87 10.07 5.10
CA MET A 23 5.33 8.74 4.69
C MET A 23 4.97 7.67 5.74
N PHE A 24 5.04 8.01 7.03
CA PHE A 24 4.65 7.12 8.13
C PHE A 24 3.15 6.87 8.15
N VAL A 25 2.32 7.91 8.03
CA VAL A 25 0.85 7.78 7.93
C VAL A 25 0.46 6.99 6.69
N LEU A 26 1.08 7.27 5.54
CA LEU A 26 0.84 6.52 4.31
C LEU A 26 1.19 5.04 4.49
N ARG A 27 2.33 4.75 5.12
CA ARG A 27 2.76 3.38 5.43
C ARG A 27 1.81 2.72 6.43
N LEU A 28 1.38 3.40 7.49
CA LEU A 28 0.41 2.86 8.44
C LEU A 28 -0.92 2.58 7.75
N TRP A 29 -1.38 3.47 6.87
CA TRP A 29 -2.61 3.32 6.10
C TRP A 29 -2.54 2.14 5.12
N MET A 30 -1.43 2.01 4.41
CA MET A 30 -1.12 0.88 3.51
C MET A 30 -1.20 -0.49 4.22
N TRP A 31 -1.00 -0.53 5.53
CA TRP A 31 -1.15 -1.73 6.34
C TRP A 31 -2.53 -1.87 6.96
N ALA A 32 -3.06 -0.78 7.50
CA ALA A 32 -4.33 -0.77 8.19
C ALA A 32 -5.46 -1.21 7.26
N VAL A 33 -5.48 -0.73 6.01
CA VAL A 33 -6.53 -1.06 5.03
C VAL A 33 -6.64 -2.57 4.77
N PRO A 34 -5.58 -3.27 4.31
CA PRO A 34 -5.68 -4.71 4.07
C PRO A 34 -5.96 -5.51 5.35
N VAL A 35 -5.43 -5.09 6.51
CA VAL A 35 -5.73 -5.76 7.79
C VAL A 35 -7.19 -5.61 8.19
N LEU A 36 -7.74 -4.39 8.11
CA LEU A 36 -9.16 -4.12 8.39
C LEU A 36 -10.07 -4.87 7.41
N MET A 37 -9.70 -4.87 6.13
CA MET A 37 -10.45 -5.61 5.10
C MET A 37 -10.46 -7.11 5.37
N PHE A 38 -9.31 -7.67 5.76
CA PHE A 38 -9.21 -9.07 6.15
C PHE A 38 -10.04 -9.38 7.40
N ALA A 39 -9.94 -8.55 8.44
CA ALA A 39 -10.72 -8.72 9.67
C ALA A 39 -12.23 -8.68 9.38
N ALA A 40 -12.68 -7.74 8.56
CA ALA A 40 -14.07 -7.67 8.12
C ALA A 40 -14.47 -8.94 7.36
N ALA A 41 -13.68 -9.40 6.39
CA ALA A 41 -13.95 -10.62 5.64
C ALA A 41 -14.07 -11.86 6.55
N VAL A 42 -13.26 -11.96 7.60
CA VAL A 42 -13.35 -13.05 8.59
C VAL A 42 -14.64 -12.94 9.41
N VAL A 43 -14.98 -11.76 9.92
CA VAL A 43 -16.19 -11.56 10.73
C VAL A 43 -17.45 -11.85 9.89
N PHE A 44 -17.56 -11.24 8.70
CA PHE A 44 -18.69 -11.46 7.80
C PHE A 44 -18.72 -12.91 7.27
N GLY A 45 -17.56 -13.51 7.00
CA GLY A 45 -17.47 -14.92 6.63
C GLY A 45 -17.99 -15.84 7.72
N ALA A 46 -17.66 -15.59 8.98
CA ALA A 46 -18.15 -16.39 10.12
C ALA A 46 -19.67 -16.28 10.29
N ILE A 47 -20.23 -15.08 10.10
CA ILE A 47 -21.68 -14.86 10.10
C ILE A 47 -22.32 -15.64 8.93
N ALA A 48 -21.77 -15.53 7.73
CA ALA A 48 -22.28 -16.22 6.54
C ALA A 48 -22.27 -17.75 6.65
N VAL A 49 -21.24 -18.32 7.28
CA VAL A 49 -21.20 -19.76 7.60
C VAL A 49 -22.34 -20.13 8.54
N SER A 50 -22.62 -19.29 9.54
CA SER A 50 -23.72 -19.51 10.50
C SER A 50 -25.08 -19.48 9.80
N ASP A 51 -25.24 -18.64 8.78
CA ASP A 51 -26.45 -18.53 7.96
C ASP A 51 -26.51 -19.55 6.80
N SER A 52 -25.50 -20.44 6.67
CA SER A 52 -25.37 -21.40 5.56
C SER A 52 -25.33 -20.77 4.16
N ASP A 53 -24.98 -19.48 4.06
CA ASP A 53 -24.84 -18.78 2.79
C ASP A 53 -23.45 -19.01 2.20
N TRP A 54 -23.29 -20.15 1.53
CA TRP A 54 -22.04 -20.55 0.89
C TRP A 54 -21.59 -19.60 -0.23
N GLY A 55 -22.52 -18.87 -0.85
CA GLY A 55 -22.20 -17.87 -1.86
C GLY A 55 -21.45 -16.70 -1.25
N LEU A 56 -21.97 -16.17 -0.14
CA LEU A 56 -21.32 -15.08 0.57
C LEU A 56 -20.01 -15.53 1.23
N VAL A 57 -19.93 -16.77 1.74
CA VAL A 57 -18.69 -17.35 2.24
C VAL A 57 -17.60 -17.37 1.16
N ALA A 58 -17.92 -17.80 -0.06
CA ALA A 58 -16.97 -17.83 -1.17
C ALA A 58 -16.46 -16.42 -1.52
N VAL A 59 -17.36 -15.43 -1.54
CA VAL A 59 -16.98 -14.03 -1.76
C VAL A 59 -16.04 -13.53 -0.67
N MET A 60 -16.36 -13.79 0.61
CA MET A 60 -15.50 -13.39 1.74
C MET A 60 -14.13 -14.08 1.71
N ALA A 61 -14.08 -15.34 1.28
CA ALA A 61 -12.82 -16.06 1.10
C ALA A 61 -11.95 -15.42 0.01
N VAL A 62 -12.52 -15.08 -1.16
CA VAL A 62 -11.80 -14.37 -2.23
C VAL A 62 -11.34 -12.99 -1.77
N MET A 63 -12.20 -12.27 -1.04
CA MET A 63 -11.87 -10.95 -0.52
C MET A 63 -10.74 -11.02 0.51
N GLY A 64 -10.78 -12.00 1.41
CA GLY A 64 -9.72 -12.27 2.39
C GLY A 64 -8.40 -12.66 1.73
N LEU A 65 -8.43 -13.53 0.70
CA LEU A 65 -7.26 -13.87 -0.11
C LEU A 65 -6.66 -12.64 -0.78
N THR A 66 -7.51 -11.77 -1.32
CA THR A 66 -7.08 -10.51 -1.95
C THR A 66 -6.44 -9.58 -0.92
N ALA A 67 -7.01 -9.47 0.28
CA ALA A 67 -6.45 -8.70 1.38
C ALA A 67 -5.05 -9.19 1.77
N ILE A 68 -4.87 -10.51 1.88
CA ILE A 68 -3.56 -11.13 2.14
C ILE A 68 -2.58 -10.85 1.00
N ALA A 69 -3.00 -11.02 -0.26
CA ALA A 69 -2.16 -10.76 -1.42
C ALA A 69 -1.70 -9.30 -1.46
N LEU A 70 -2.61 -8.36 -1.20
CA LEU A 70 -2.28 -6.93 -1.08
C LEU A 70 -1.31 -6.69 0.07
N PHE A 71 -1.54 -7.27 1.24
CA PHE A 71 -0.66 -7.11 2.39
C PHE A 71 0.77 -7.59 2.09
N VAL A 72 0.92 -8.78 1.50
CA VAL A 72 2.22 -9.33 1.09
C VAL A 72 2.86 -8.47 0.00
N PHE A 73 2.07 -8.00 -0.97
CA PHE A 73 2.56 -7.11 -2.02
C PHE A 73 3.07 -5.79 -1.43
N HIS A 74 2.33 -5.18 -0.51
CA HIS A 74 2.73 -3.95 0.18
C HIS A 74 4.01 -4.17 1.00
N TRP A 75 4.11 -5.29 1.73
CA TRP A 75 5.33 -5.68 2.43
C TRP A 75 6.52 -5.78 1.47
N TRP A 76 6.34 -6.50 0.36
CA TRP A 76 7.38 -6.70 -0.64
C TRP A 76 7.83 -5.39 -1.27
N VAL A 77 6.90 -4.51 -1.64
CA VAL A 77 7.20 -3.17 -2.18
C VAL A 77 7.97 -2.33 -1.16
N LEU A 78 7.51 -2.26 0.09
CA LEU A 78 8.19 -1.53 1.16
C LEU A 78 9.60 -2.07 1.43
N TYR A 79 9.79 -3.38 1.43
CA TYR A 79 11.09 -4.01 1.65
C TYR A 79 12.04 -3.84 0.46
N ARG A 80 11.51 -3.96 -0.77
CA ARG A 80 12.27 -3.84 -2.03
C ARG A 80 12.73 -2.41 -2.31
N PHE A 81 11.88 -1.42 -2.02
CA PHE A 81 12.16 0.00 -2.30
C PHE A 81 12.71 0.76 -1.08
N GLY A 82 12.35 0.38 0.15
CA GLY A 82 12.86 1.01 1.37
C GLY A 82 14.23 0.51 1.85
N GLY A 83 14.78 -0.53 1.23
CA GLY A 83 16.06 -1.16 1.65
C GLY A 83 17.32 -0.66 0.91
N ARG A 84 17.23 0.29 -0.02
CA ARG A 84 18.39 0.80 -0.81
C ARG A 84 19.10 2.01 -0.20
N GLU A 85 19.04 2.17 1.11
CA GLU A 85 19.78 3.20 1.84
C GLU A 85 20.66 2.53 2.89
N ARG A 86 21.67 1.82 2.40
CA ARG A 86 22.91 1.52 3.12
C ARG A 86 24.07 1.75 2.16
#